data_AF-A0A1C7GLC8-F1
#
_entry.id   AF-A0A1C7GLC8-F1
#
_cell.length_a   1.000
_cell.length_b   1.000
_cell.length_c   1.000
_cell.angle_alpha   90.00
_cell.angle_beta   90.00
_cell.angle_gamma   90.00
#
_symmetry.space_group_name_H-M   'P 1'
#
loop_
_entity.id
_entity.type
_entity.pdbx_description
1 polymer ?
#
loop_
_entity_poly.entity_id
_entity_poly.type
_entity_poly.pdbx_seq_one_letter_code
_entity_poly.pdbx_strand_id
1 'polypeptide(L)'
;MDEIFVRYAEPVPLDKSGYTVYMLKTTGPDDACIFLKDNRCTIQQAKPTACRLYPFVAEPTPDGGCKFLLSMEQNHHFKGGQVQAGRWMKKYFSPEDREFMRIDIGSAPVIALLMRKVPALEQKRAIMQYLWYRFSDFDLDRPLVEQYRQNTIKLVAALKEMQEVST
;
A
#
# COMPACT_ATOMS: atom_id res chain seq x y z
N MET A 1 -11.48 -8.90 9.64
CA MET A 1 -11.09 -7.87 8.65
C MET A 1 -11.81 -6.61 9.07
N ASP A 2 -11.09 -5.50 9.19
CA ASP A 2 -11.63 -4.22 9.67
C ASP A 2 -12.84 -3.78 8.82
N GLU A 3 -13.90 -3.28 9.48
CA GLU A 3 -15.11 -2.77 8.84
C GLU A 3 -14.80 -1.65 7.84
N ILE A 4 -13.72 -0.90 8.07
CA ILE A 4 -13.25 0.16 7.17
C ILE A 4 -12.92 -0.40 5.79
N PHE A 5 -12.18 -1.51 5.69
CA PHE A 5 -11.82 -2.09 4.40
C PHE A 5 -13.06 -2.59 3.66
N VAL A 6 -13.96 -3.31 4.36
CA VAL A 6 -15.19 -3.82 3.75
C VAL A 6 -16.06 -2.69 3.22
N ARG A 7 -16.11 -1.55 3.92
CA ARG A 7 -16.95 -0.43 3.53
C ARG A 7 -16.36 0.43 2.41
N TYR A 8 -15.06 0.70 2.44
CA TYR A 8 -14.45 1.74 1.60
C TYR A 8 -13.41 1.25 0.59
N ALA A 9 -12.99 0.00 0.69
CA ALA A 9 -11.94 -0.54 -0.16
C ALA A 9 -12.30 -1.92 -0.71
N GLU A 10 -11.53 -2.37 -1.69
CA GLU A 10 -11.63 -3.70 -2.26
C GLU A 10 -10.24 -4.34 -2.38
N PRO A 11 -10.13 -5.64 -2.07
CA PRO A 11 -8.88 -6.36 -2.23
C PRO A 11 -8.57 -6.59 -3.71
N VAL A 12 -7.34 -6.27 -4.13
CA VAL A 12 -6.82 -6.50 -5.47
C VAL A 12 -5.61 -7.45 -5.36
N PRO A 13 -5.76 -8.72 -5.78
CA PRO A 13 -4.67 -9.68 -5.81
C PRO A 13 -3.63 -9.25 -6.86
N LEU A 14 -2.39 -9.05 -6.42
CA LEU A 14 -1.27 -8.75 -7.33
C LEU A 14 -0.44 -9.99 -7.67
N ASP A 15 -0.60 -11.06 -6.90
CA ASP A 15 0.09 -12.33 -7.12
C ASP A 15 -0.78 -13.53 -6.79
N LYS A 16 -0.51 -14.65 -7.48
CA LYS A 16 -1.23 -15.93 -7.27
C LYS A 16 -1.04 -16.50 -5.85
N SER A 17 -0.03 -16.05 -5.10
CA SER A 17 0.13 -16.42 -3.69
C SER A 17 -0.94 -15.88 -2.75
N GLY A 18 -1.77 -14.94 -3.21
CA GLY A 18 -2.70 -14.19 -2.36
C GLY A 18 -2.14 -12.87 -1.84
N TYR A 19 -0.95 -12.45 -2.30
CA TYR A 19 -0.45 -11.10 -2.05
C TYR A 19 -1.44 -10.06 -2.61
N THR A 20 -2.01 -9.24 -1.74
CA THR A 20 -3.20 -8.44 -2.02
C THR A 20 -3.01 -7.01 -1.53
N VAL A 21 -3.26 -6.04 -2.39
CA VAL A 21 -3.36 -4.63 -2.00
C VAL A 21 -4.82 -4.22 -1.88
N TYR A 22 -5.09 -3.10 -1.20
CA TYR A 22 -6.45 -2.55 -1.13
C TYR A 22 -6.55 -1.29 -1.99
N MET A 23 -7.54 -1.26 -2.87
CA MET A 23 -7.91 -0.08 -3.64
C MET A 23 -9.17 0.54 -3.07
N LEU A 24 -9.28 1.87 -3.10
CA LEU A 24 -10.52 2.54 -2.69
C LEU A 24 -11.63 2.20 -3.67
N LYS A 25 -12.82 1.92 -3.15
CA LYS A 25 -14.01 1.69 -3.97
C LYS A 25 -14.36 2.91 -4.81
N THR A 26 -14.96 2.66 -5.96
CA THR A 26 -15.55 3.66 -6.84
C THR A 26 -17.07 3.58 -6.82
N THR A 27 -17.76 4.62 -7.31
CA THR A 27 -19.22 4.70 -7.37
C THR A 27 -19.68 5.50 -8.58
N GLY A 28 -20.88 5.20 -9.05
CA GLY A 28 -21.52 5.89 -10.17
C GLY A 28 -20.96 5.49 -11.53
N PRO A 29 -21.50 6.06 -12.63
CA PRO A 29 -21.14 5.68 -14.00
C PRO A 29 -19.73 6.12 -14.42
N ASP A 30 -19.13 7.08 -13.70
CA ASP A 30 -17.81 7.62 -14.00
C ASP A 30 -16.68 6.95 -13.20
N ASP A 31 -16.99 5.87 -12.47
CA ASP A 31 -16.06 5.21 -11.54
C ASP A 31 -15.38 6.21 -10.58
N ALA A 32 -16.15 7.18 -10.10
CA ALA A 32 -15.63 8.21 -9.19
C ALA A 32 -15.26 7.58 -7.85
N CYS A 33 -14.13 8.01 -7.25
CA CYS A 33 -13.74 7.58 -5.90
C CYS A 33 -14.89 7.78 -4.90
N ILE A 34 -15.13 6.81 -4.03
CA ILE A 34 -16.21 6.82 -3.01
C ILE A 34 -16.17 8.05 -2.08
N PHE A 35 -15.02 8.70 -1.95
CA PHE A 35 -14.84 9.92 -1.16
C PHE A 35 -14.89 11.22 -1.98
N LEU A 36 -15.17 11.17 -3.28
CA LEU A 36 -15.30 12.35 -4.13
C LEU A 36 -16.74 12.86 -4.07
N LYS A 37 -16.93 14.07 -3.55
CA LYS A 37 -18.22 14.77 -3.52
C LYS A 37 -18.04 16.22 -3.95
N ASP A 38 -18.84 16.69 -4.90
CA ASP A 38 -18.79 18.08 -5.41
C ASP A 38 -17.37 18.50 -5.83
N ASN A 39 -16.66 17.61 -6.53
CA ASN A 39 -15.25 17.76 -6.94
C ASN A 39 -14.25 17.95 -5.79
N ARG A 40 -14.59 17.50 -4.58
CA ARG A 40 -13.74 17.59 -3.39
C ARG A 40 -13.64 16.25 -2.70
N CYS A 41 -12.46 15.94 -2.18
CA CYS A 41 -12.25 14.77 -1.35
C CYS A 41 -12.82 15.01 0.05
N THR A 42 -13.75 14.17 0.51
CA THR A 42 -14.39 14.30 1.83
C THR A 42 -13.44 13.93 2.97
N ILE A 43 -12.40 13.15 2.70
CA ILE A 43 -11.36 12.75 3.66
C ILE A 43 -10.05 13.51 3.46
N GLN A 44 -10.11 14.79 3.04
CA GLN A 44 -8.92 15.56 2.64
C GLN A 44 -7.79 15.55 3.69
N GLN A 45 -8.11 15.58 4.99
CA GLN A 45 -7.12 15.51 6.07
C GLN A 45 -6.47 14.13 6.21
N ALA A 46 -7.22 13.06 5.93
CA ALA A 46 -6.77 11.67 5.97
C ALA A 46 -6.48 11.10 4.57
N LYS A 47 -6.21 11.96 3.59
CA LYS A 47 -6.05 11.56 2.20
C LYS A 47 -4.87 10.59 2.06
N PRO A 48 -5.07 9.40 1.44
CA PRO A 48 -4.00 8.43 1.25
C PRO A 48 -2.80 9.03 0.53
N THR A 49 -1.61 8.52 0.85
CA THR A 49 -0.34 9.01 0.28
C THR A 49 -0.37 8.96 -1.25
N ALA A 50 -0.86 7.88 -1.85
CA ALA A 50 -1.03 7.78 -3.31
C ALA A 50 -1.85 8.96 -3.90
N CYS A 51 -2.98 9.32 -3.27
CA CYS A 51 -3.80 10.44 -3.71
C CYS A 51 -3.17 11.82 -3.44
N ARG A 52 -2.32 11.96 -2.41
CA ARG A 52 -1.55 13.19 -2.14
C ARG A 52 -0.41 13.40 -3.14
N LEU A 53 0.21 12.31 -3.59
CA LEU A 53 1.34 12.36 -4.52
C LEU A 53 0.92 12.50 -5.99
N TYR A 54 -0.31 12.08 -6.33
CA TYR A 54 -0.87 12.22 -7.67
C TYR A 54 -0.60 13.62 -8.27
N PRO A 55 -0.08 13.74 -9.50
CA PRO A 55 0.02 12.70 -10.53
C PRO A 55 1.30 11.87 -10.50
N PHE A 56 2.10 11.97 -9.44
CA PHE A 56 3.37 11.25 -9.36
C PHE A 56 3.28 10.02 -8.46
N VAL A 57 4.09 9.02 -8.77
CA VAL A 57 4.40 7.89 -7.91
C VAL A 57 5.88 7.98 -7.51
N ALA A 58 6.19 7.67 -6.26
CA ALA A 58 7.56 7.61 -5.77
C ALA A 58 8.03 6.15 -5.70
N GLU A 59 9.16 5.86 -6.34
CA GLU A 59 9.84 4.57 -6.30
C GLU A 59 11.14 4.71 -5.51
N PRO A 60 11.29 4.05 -4.35
CA PRO A 60 12.53 4.05 -3.58
C PRO A 60 13.72 3.51 -4.39
N THR A 61 14.90 4.12 -4.26
CA THR A 61 16.12 3.66 -4.93
C THR A 61 17.12 3.04 -3.94
N PRO A 62 18.04 2.16 -4.41
CA PRO A 62 19.00 1.47 -3.52
C PRO A 62 19.92 2.40 -2.72
N ASP A 63 20.20 3.59 -3.23
CA ASP A 63 21.02 4.63 -2.58
C ASP A 63 20.25 5.44 -1.51
N GLY A 64 19.01 5.05 -1.19
CA GLY A 64 18.15 5.73 -0.23
C GLY A 64 17.40 6.94 -0.79
N GLY A 65 17.52 7.20 -2.10
CA GLY A 65 16.74 8.21 -2.82
C GLY A 65 15.34 7.73 -3.24
N CYS A 66 14.71 8.52 -4.12
CA CYS A 66 13.47 8.14 -4.80
C CYS A 66 13.50 8.62 -6.26
N LYS A 67 13.02 7.76 -7.17
CA LYS A 67 12.60 8.17 -8.52
C LYS A 67 11.15 8.62 -8.48
N PHE A 68 10.82 9.65 -9.24
CA PHE A 68 9.45 10.14 -9.38
C PHE A 68 8.95 9.84 -10.78
N LEU A 69 7.94 8.99 -10.86
CA LEU A 69 7.32 8.54 -12.10
C LEU A 69 6.00 9.31 -12.29
N LEU A 70 5.69 9.68 -13.52
CA LEU A 70 4.41 10.32 -13.87
C LEU A 70 3.36 9.23 -14.14
N SER A 71 2.21 9.30 -13.48
CA SER A 71 1.07 8.42 -13.77
C SER A 71 0.47 8.77 -15.13
N MET A 72 0.42 7.80 -16.04
CA MET A 72 -0.14 7.96 -17.39
C MET A 72 -1.53 7.33 -17.54
N GLU A 73 -2.14 6.93 -16.42
CA GLU A 73 -3.43 6.22 -16.41
C GLU A 73 -4.59 7.08 -16.91
N GLN A 74 -4.54 8.39 -16.63
CA GLN A 74 -5.57 9.36 -17.02
C GLN A 74 -4.92 10.58 -17.69
N ASN A 75 -4.53 10.41 -18.95
CA ASN A 75 -3.86 11.47 -19.72
C ASN A 75 -4.66 12.78 -19.79
N HIS A 76 -5.98 12.68 -19.70
CA HIS A 76 -6.87 13.85 -19.74
C HIS A 76 -6.82 14.70 -18.46
N HIS A 77 -6.20 14.24 -17.37
CA HIS A 77 -5.95 15.03 -16.17
C HIS A 77 -4.87 16.10 -16.38
N PHE A 78 -4.02 15.97 -17.39
CA PHE A 78 -2.91 16.88 -17.68
C PHE A 78 -3.33 18.06 -18.56
N LYS A 79 -4.35 18.82 -18.13
CA LYS A 79 -4.85 20.00 -18.85
C LYS A 79 -4.37 21.29 -18.19
N GLY A 80 -3.23 21.79 -18.65
CA GLY A 80 -2.67 23.07 -18.23
C GLY A 80 -1.92 23.03 -16.89
N GLY A 81 -1.26 24.15 -16.57
CA GLY A 81 -0.38 24.27 -15.41
C GLY A 81 0.98 23.56 -15.60
N GLN A 82 1.93 23.89 -14.74
CA GLN A 82 3.24 23.24 -14.68
C GLN A 82 3.63 23.06 -13.22
N VAL A 83 4.13 21.87 -12.88
CA VAL A 83 4.66 21.56 -11.55
C VAL A 83 6.05 20.97 -11.70
N GLN A 84 6.97 21.37 -10.84
CA GLN A 84 8.28 20.74 -10.77
C GLN A 84 8.19 19.56 -9.80
N ALA A 85 8.47 18.34 -10.26
CA ALA A 85 8.35 17.11 -9.46
C ALA A 85 9.08 17.22 -8.11
N GLY A 86 10.31 17.75 -8.09
CA GLY A 86 11.06 17.95 -6.84
C GLY A 86 10.36 18.88 -5.83
N ARG A 87 9.77 19.99 -6.29
CA ARG A 87 9.00 20.90 -5.41
C ARG A 87 7.71 20.26 -4.92
N TRP A 88 7.03 19.50 -5.79
CA TRP A 88 5.83 18.75 -5.44
C TRP A 88 6.11 17.73 -4.33
N MET A 89 7.13 16.91 -4.52
CA MET A 89 7.51 15.87 -3.56
C MET A 89 8.04 16.45 -2.25
N LYS A 90 8.76 17.58 -2.29
CA LYS A 90 9.16 18.28 -1.05
C LYS A 90 7.94 18.71 -0.22
N LYS A 91 6.83 19.07 -0.88
CA LYS A 91 5.61 19.54 -0.21
C LYS A 91 4.71 18.41 0.29
N TYR A 92 4.55 17.34 -0.49
CA TYR A 92 3.53 16.33 -0.23
C TYR A 92 4.07 14.96 0.19
N PHE A 93 5.38 14.68 0.04
CA PHE A 93 5.97 13.39 0.38
C PHE A 93 6.87 13.52 1.63
N SER A 94 6.24 13.33 2.80
CA SER A 94 6.90 13.49 4.09
C SER A 94 8.03 12.47 4.30
N PRO A 95 8.99 12.74 5.21
CA PRO A 95 10.00 11.76 5.58
C PRO A 95 9.41 10.44 6.10
N GLU A 96 8.30 10.51 6.83
CA GLU A 96 7.57 9.33 7.32
C GLU A 96 6.98 8.53 6.15
N ASP A 97 6.30 9.18 5.21
CA ASP A 97 5.75 8.53 4.00
C ASP A 97 6.87 7.84 3.19
N ARG A 98 8.06 8.45 3.09
CA ARG A 98 9.22 7.86 2.39
C ARG A 98 9.70 6.59 3.05
N GLU A 99 9.82 6.62 4.36
CA GLU A 99 10.30 5.47 5.12
C GLU A 99 9.27 4.33 5.09
N PHE A 100 7.98 4.66 5.22
CA PHE A 100 6.89 3.70 5.00
C PHE A 100 7.01 3.04 3.62
N MET A 101 7.07 3.84 2.55
CA MET A 101 7.16 3.35 1.17
C MET A 101 8.39 2.48 0.93
N ARG A 102 9.53 2.82 1.55
CA ARG A 102 10.76 2.03 1.46
C ARG A 102 10.60 0.64 2.07
N ILE A 103 9.93 0.54 3.22
CA ILE A 103 9.64 -0.75 3.87
C ILE A 103 8.60 -1.53 3.05
N ASP A 104 7.54 -0.85 2.63
CA ASP A 104 6.42 -1.46 1.91
C ASP A 104 6.87 -2.07 0.57
N ILE A 105 7.43 -1.24 -0.32
CA ILE A 105 7.93 -1.69 -1.63
C ILE A 105 9.11 -2.64 -1.46
N GLY A 106 10.02 -2.35 -0.52
CA GLY A 106 11.23 -3.16 -0.32
C GLY A 106 10.95 -4.58 0.18
N SER A 107 9.88 -4.77 0.95
CA SER A 107 9.51 -6.10 1.49
C SER A 107 8.57 -6.90 0.58
N ALA A 108 7.86 -6.24 -0.34
CA ALA A 108 6.84 -6.87 -1.18
C ALA A 108 7.34 -8.11 -1.95
N PRO A 109 8.50 -8.10 -2.65
CA PRO A 109 8.97 -9.27 -3.40
C PRO A 109 9.29 -10.46 -2.48
N VAL A 110 9.86 -10.20 -1.31
CA VAL A 110 10.21 -11.24 -0.33
C VAL A 110 8.94 -11.87 0.24
N ILE A 111 7.96 -11.05 0.64
CA ILE A 111 6.69 -11.54 1.17
C ILE A 111 5.96 -12.39 0.11
N ALA A 112 5.82 -11.89 -1.12
CA ALA A 112 5.17 -12.63 -2.21
C ALA A 112 5.87 -13.97 -2.48
N LEU A 113 7.21 -13.99 -2.54
CA LEU A 113 7.97 -15.23 -2.73
C LEU A 113 7.76 -16.24 -1.60
N LEU A 114 7.76 -15.78 -0.35
CA LEU A 114 7.51 -16.65 0.80
C LEU A 114 6.09 -17.20 0.77
N MET A 115 5.08 -16.37 0.50
CA MET A 115 3.69 -16.81 0.39
C MET A 115 3.50 -17.86 -0.71
N ARG A 116 4.19 -17.74 -1.87
CA ARG A 116 4.16 -18.77 -2.94
C ARG A 116 4.69 -20.13 -2.51
N LYS A 117 5.64 -20.15 -1.56
CA LYS A 117 6.27 -21.37 -1.05
C LYS A 117 5.51 -22.00 0.10
N VAL A 118 4.51 -21.32 0.65
CA VAL A 118 3.68 -21.90 1.71
C VAL A 118 2.89 -23.09 1.17
N PRO A 119 2.94 -24.26 1.83
CA PRO A 119 2.16 -25.44 1.48
C PRO A 119 0.65 -25.16 1.45
N ALA A 120 -0.10 -25.86 0.59
CA ALA A 120 -1.54 -25.64 0.43
C ALA A 120 -2.33 -25.74 1.76
N LEU A 121 -1.91 -26.62 2.67
CA LEU A 121 -2.54 -26.80 3.97
C LEU A 121 -2.39 -25.57 4.90
N GLU A 122 -1.31 -24.80 4.75
CA GLU A 122 -1.02 -23.58 5.53
C GLU A 122 -1.45 -22.31 4.80
N GLN A 123 -1.89 -22.38 3.55
CA GLN A 123 -2.16 -21.20 2.72
C GLN A 123 -3.18 -20.25 3.34
N LYS A 124 -4.24 -20.79 3.96
CA LYS A 124 -5.24 -19.99 4.67
C LYS A 124 -4.63 -19.23 5.85
N ARG A 125 -3.75 -19.87 6.64
CA ARG A 125 -3.05 -19.24 7.76
C ARG A 125 -2.09 -18.15 7.27
N ALA A 126 -1.36 -18.40 6.19
CA ALA A 126 -0.47 -17.41 5.58
C ALA A 126 -1.22 -16.16 5.10
N ILE A 127 -2.35 -16.32 4.41
CA ILE A 127 -3.19 -15.18 3.98
C ILE A 127 -3.72 -14.41 5.19
N MET A 128 -4.19 -15.10 6.23
CA MET A 128 -4.69 -14.44 7.45
C MET A 128 -3.60 -13.64 8.16
N GLN A 129 -2.39 -14.19 8.29
CA GLN A 129 -1.28 -13.47 8.91
C GLN A 129 -0.77 -12.31 8.05
N TYR A 130 -0.73 -12.49 6.73
CA TYR A 130 -0.45 -11.41 5.80
C TYR A 130 -1.42 -10.24 6.02
N LEU A 131 -2.72 -10.51 5.99
CA LEU A 131 -3.73 -9.46 6.17
C LEU A 131 -3.64 -8.82 7.56
N TRP A 132 -3.40 -9.61 8.60
CA TRP A 132 -3.25 -9.12 9.97
C TRP A 132 -2.08 -8.13 10.12
N TYR A 133 -0.86 -8.56 9.78
CA TYR A 133 0.33 -7.73 9.96
C TYR A 133 0.41 -6.55 9.00
N ARG A 134 -0.20 -6.65 7.81
CA ARG A 134 -0.14 -5.59 6.80
C ARG A 134 -1.20 -4.51 7.01
N PHE A 135 -2.34 -4.85 7.61
CA PHE A 135 -3.50 -3.96 7.62
C PHE A 135 -4.24 -3.84 8.96
N SER A 136 -3.96 -4.66 9.98
CA SER A 136 -4.79 -4.69 11.20
C SER A 136 -4.02 -4.61 12.52
N ASP A 137 -2.78 -5.07 12.59
CA ASP A 137 -1.98 -5.09 13.83
C ASP A 137 -1.35 -3.72 14.15
N PHE A 138 -2.17 -2.66 14.21
CA PHE A 138 -1.72 -1.29 14.46
C PHE A 138 -2.47 -0.65 15.62
N ASP A 139 -1.69 -0.08 16.53
CA ASP A 139 -2.15 0.84 17.56
C ASP A 139 -2.15 2.27 16.99
N LEU A 140 -3.32 2.90 16.98
CA LEU A 140 -3.53 4.23 16.42
C LEU A 140 -2.88 5.35 17.24
N ASP A 141 -2.53 5.07 18.50
CA ASP A 141 -1.84 6.02 19.38
C ASP A 141 -0.31 5.94 19.25
N ARG A 142 0.20 5.05 18.40
CA ARG A 142 1.63 4.81 18.20
C ARG A 142 2.08 5.13 16.76
N PRO A 143 3.36 5.49 16.55
CA PRO A 143 3.87 5.79 15.21
C PRO A 143 3.70 4.60 14.24
N LEU A 144 3.16 4.87 13.05
CA LEU A 144 2.86 3.84 12.05
C LEU A 144 4.12 3.12 11.56
N VAL A 145 5.16 3.87 11.19
CA VAL A 145 6.36 3.31 10.53
C VAL A 145 7.08 2.28 11.38
N GLU A 146 7.20 2.52 12.70
CA GLU A 146 7.86 1.59 13.61
C GLU A 146 7.07 0.28 13.71
N GLN A 147 5.75 0.38 13.89
CA GLN A 147 4.87 -0.79 13.91
C GLN A 147 4.92 -1.54 12.58
N TYR A 148 4.91 -0.83 11.45
CA TYR A 148 4.97 -1.43 10.13
C TYR A 148 6.25 -2.24 9.90
N ARG A 149 7.39 -1.72 10.36
CA ARG A 149 8.67 -2.43 10.33
C ARG A 149 8.62 -3.71 11.16
N GLN A 150 8.17 -3.61 12.40
CA GLN A 150 8.06 -4.75 13.31
C GLN A 150 7.11 -5.81 12.77
N ASN A 151 5.95 -5.41 12.25
CA ASN A 151 4.95 -6.30 11.67
C ASN A 151 5.47 -6.99 10.40
N THR A 152 6.24 -6.28 9.57
CA THR A 152 6.92 -6.86 8.41
C THR A 152 7.90 -7.96 8.83
N ILE A 153 8.69 -7.74 9.88
CA ILE A 153 9.62 -8.74 10.43
C ILE A 153 8.85 -9.98 10.94
N LYS A 154 7.80 -9.76 11.74
CA LYS A 154 6.96 -10.84 12.28
C LYS A 154 6.31 -11.67 11.17
N LEU A 155 5.76 -10.99 10.15
CA LEU A 155 5.14 -11.64 9.00
C LEU A 155 6.14 -12.52 8.24
N VAL A 156 7.33 -11.98 7.94
CA VAL A 156 8.38 -12.73 7.25
C VAL A 156 8.81 -13.96 8.06
N ALA A 157 8.96 -13.82 9.38
CA ALA A 157 9.31 -14.95 10.24
C ALA A 157 8.22 -16.04 10.23
N ALA A 158 6.96 -15.65 10.37
CA ALA A 158 5.87 -16.60 10.38
C ALA A 158 5.66 -17.31 9.03
N LEU A 159 5.83 -16.60 7.91
CA LEU A 159 5.77 -17.21 6.58
C LEU A 159 6.91 -18.21 6.33
N LYS A 160 8.08 -18.03 6.96
CA LYS A 160 9.19 -18.99 6.90
C LYS A 160 8.88 -20.23 7.74
N GLU A 161 8.39 -20.04 8.97
CA GLU A 161 7.96 -21.16 9.84
C GLU A 161 6.94 -22.06 9.14
N MET A 162 5.93 -21.47 8.47
CA MET A 162 4.91 -22.24 7.73
C MET A 162 5.45 -23.06 6.56
N GLN A 163 6.66 -22.76 6.05
CA GLN A 163 7.30 -23.57 5.02
C GLN A 163 7.95 -24.84 5.59
N GLU A 164 8.35 -24.80 6.87
CA GLU A 164 9.07 -25.89 7.54
C GLU A 164 8.13 -27.01 8.00
N VAL A 165 6.85 -26.69 8.26
CA VAL A 165 5.79 -27.63 8.73
C VAL A 165 5.42 -28.71 7.70
N SER A 166 5.99 -28.66 6.49
CA SER A 166 5.81 -29.69 5.45
C SER A 166 7.01 -30.61 5.24
N THR A 167 7.90 -30.70 6.23
CA THR A 167 9.00 -31.68 6.28
C THR A 167 8.75 -32.68 7.41
#